data_AF-A0ABC8U0C4-F1
#
_entry.id   AF-A0ABC8U0C4-F1
#
_cell.length_a   1.000
_cell.length_b   1.000
_cell.length_c   1.000
_cell.angle_alpha   90.00
_cell.angle_beta   90.00
_cell.angle_gamma   90.00
#
_symmetry.space_group_name_H-M   'P 1'
#
loop_
_entity.id
_entity.type
_entity.pdbx_description
1 polymer ?
#
loop_
_entity_poly.entity_id
_entity_poly.type
_entity_poly.pdbx_seq_one_letter_code
_entity_poly.pdbx_strand_id
1 'polypeptide(L)'
;MYLDPKDGKEPMFKAAVRLLHNHGESLDPLQVLERLSPDMPLQLASDTILRMLRARLHHHRQGQIVHNLFRAVDIDSSLARFEERSRHVQINEESLCDSCHSRLGTKLFAMYPDDTIVCYKCFRRQGESTSVTGRDFKQDIMFKPGWLVTR
;
A
#
# COMPACT_ATOMS: atom_id res chain seq x y z
N MET A 1 40.28 -16.87 -9.28
CA MET A 1 41.04 -15.81 -10.00
C MET A 1 41.73 -14.83 -9.06
N TYR A 2 41.06 -14.20 -8.07
CA TYR A 2 41.74 -13.36 -7.07
C TYR A 2 41.97 -14.04 -5.70
N LEU A 3 40.98 -14.80 -5.22
CA LEU A 3 41.04 -15.49 -3.91
C LEU A 3 41.69 -16.88 -4.00
N ASP A 4 41.55 -17.54 -5.16
CA ASP A 4 42.18 -18.82 -5.49
C ASP A 4 42.70 -18.76 -6.94
N PRO A 5 43.98 -18.43 -7.14
CA PRO A 5 44.63 -18.45 -8.45
C PRO A 5 45.14 -19.86 -8.79
N LYS A 6 44.63 -20.46 -9.87
CA LYS A 6 45.02 -21.83 -10.31
C LYS A 6 46.47 -21.96 -10.80
N ASP A 7 47.17 -20.84 -10.99
CA ASP A 7 48.51 -20.78 -11.61
C ASP A 7 49.67 -20.81 -10.59
N GLY A 8 49.42 -21.19 -9.33
CA GLY A 8 50.46 -21.20 -8.27
C GLY A 8 50.90 -19.80 -7.82
N LYS A 9 50.16 -18.75 -8.20
CA LYS A 9 50.38 -17.37 -7.75
C LYS A 9 49.74 -17.14 -6.39
N GLU A 10 50.32 -16.24 -5.60
CA GLU A 10 49.73 -15.88 -4.31
C GLU A 10 48.37 -15.17 -4.47
N PRO A 11 47.43 -15.39 -3.53
CA PRO A 11 46.13 -14.72 -3.53
C PRO A 11 46.25 -13.19 -3.52
N MET A 12 45.46 -12.53 -4.35
CA MET A 12 45.46 -11.07 -4.49
C MET A 12 44.38 -10.43 -3.58
N PHE A 13 44.53 -10.59 -2.26
CA PHE A 13 43.51 -10.15 -1.29
C PHE A 13 43.15 -8.66 -1.38
N LYS A 14 44.13 -7.78 -1.58
CA LYS A 14 43.86 -6.32 -1.73
C LYS A 14 43.01 -6.00 -2.96
N ALA A 15 43.22 -6.70 -4.06
CA ALA A 15 42.43 -6.52 -5.28
C ALA A 15 40.99 -7.03 -5.07
N ALA A 16 40.83 -8.17 -4.40
CA ALA A 16 39.52 -8.71 -4.03
C ALA A 16 38.73 -7.75 -3.12
N VAL A 17 39.37 -7.18 -2.09
CA VAL A 17 38.74 -6.19 -1.20
C VAL A 17 38.33 -4.94 -1.96
N ARG A 18 39.18 -4.41 -2.85
CA ARG A 18 38.82 -3.25 -3.69
C ARG A 18 37.60 -3.54 -4.56
N LEU A 19 37.47 -4.76 -5.07
CA LEU A 19 36.34 -5.17 -5.89
C LEU A 19 35.06 -5.27 -5.05
N LEU A 20 35.15 -5.87 -3.86
CA LEU A 20 34.07 -5.88 -2.86
C LEU A 20 33.69 -4.47 -2.41
N HIS A 21 34.65 -3.56 -2.31
CA HIS A 21 34.37 -2.18 -1.93
C HIS A 21 33.53 -1.45 -2.97
N ASN A 22 33.84 -1.65 -4.25
CA ASN A 22 33.19 -0.95 -5.36
C ASN A 22 31.83 -1.56 -5.74
N HIS A 23 31.64 -2.87 -5.54
CA HIS A 23 30.45 -3.59 -6.02
C HIS A 23 29.71 -4.36 -4.91
N GLY A 24 30.17 -4.30 -3.66
CA GLY A 24 29.65 -5.12 -2.57
C GLY A 24 28.22 -4.77 -2.15
N GLU A 25 27.75 -3.55 -2.40
CA GLU A 25 26.40 -3.11 -2.01
C GLU A 25 25.28 -3.92 -2.69
N SER A 26 25.52 -4.38 -3.92
CA SER A 26 24.59 -5.24 -4.67
C SER A 26 24.72 -6.74 -4.37
N LEU A 27 25.75 -7.15 -3.63
CA LEU A 27 26.02 -8.56 -3.35
C LEU A 27 25.32 -8.99 -2.05
N ASP A 28 24.98 -10.28 -1.99
CA ASP A 28 24.51 -10.89 -0.76
C ASP A 28 25.70 -11.09 0.20
N PRO A 29 25.71 -10.44 1.39
CA PRO A 29 26.82 -10.56 2.32
C PRO A 29 27.09 -11.99 2.77
N LEU A 30 26.05 -12.84 2.86
CA LEU A 30 26.21 -14.23 3.29
C LEU A 30 27.03 -15.01 2.25
N GLN A 31 26.66 -14.89 0.98
CA GLN A 31 27.39 -15.51 -0.13
C GLN A 31 28.82 -14.97 -0.26
N VAL A 32 29.03 -13.69 0.05
CA VAL A 32 30.38 -13.11 0.09
C VAL A 32 31.20 -13.78 1.19
N LEU A 33 30.68 -13.89 2.41
CA LEU A 33 31.38 -14.52 3.53
C LEU A 33 31.71 -16.00 3.26
N GLU A 34 30.79 -16.75 2.67
CA GLU A 34 31.00 -18.16 2.30
C GLU A 34 32.09 -18.35 1.22
N ARG A 35 32.34 -17.32 0.41
CA ARG A 35 33.33 -17.34 -0.68
C ARG A 35 34.71 -16.81 -0.28
N LEU A 36 34.84 -16.23 0.91
CA LEU A 36 36.15 -15.81 1.41
C LEU A 36 37.00 -17.03 1.76
N SER A 37 38.27 -17.03 1.33
CA SER A 37 39.21 -18.08 1.73
C SER A 37 39.46 -18.03 3.24
N PRO A 38 39.56 -19.17 3.94
CA PRO A 38 39.96 -19.23 5.35
C PRO A 38 41.27 -18.51 5.65
N ASP A 39 42.17 -18.46 4.66
CA ASP A 39 43.49 -17.84 4.77
C ASP A 39 43.46 -16.31 4.59
N MET A 40 42.31 -15.74 4.23
CA MET A 40 42.18 -14.30 4.01
C MET A 40 42.09 -13.55 5.35
N PRO A 41 42.97 -12.55 5.61
CA PRO A 41 42.87 -11.74 6.81
C PRO A 41 41.57 -10.95 6.83
N LEU A 42 40.68 -11.28 7.78
CA LEU A 42 39.36 -10.66 7.90
C LEU A 42 39.46 -9.13 8.13
N GLN A 43 40.52 -8.68 8.82
CA GLN A 43 40.82 -7.27 9.06
C GLN A 43 40.99 -6.47 7.76
N LEU A 44 41.41 -7.10 6.66
CA LEU A 44 41.58 -6.42 5.38
C LEU A 44 40.22 -6.10 4.73
N ALA A 45 39.20 -6.91 4.99
CA ALA A 45 37.87 -6.79 4.42
C ALA A 45 36.82 -6.24 5.40
N SER A 46 37.17 -6.07 6.68
CA SER A 46 36.23 -5.77 7.77
C SER A 46 35.38 -4.53 7.50
N ASP A 47 35.98 -3.42 7.09
CA ASP A 47 35.26 -2.18 6.81
C ASP A 47 34.27 -2.32 5.64
N THR A 48 34.66 -3.10 4.64
CA THR A 48 33.83 -3.37 3.46
C THR A 48 32.65 -4.28 3.83
N ILE A 49 32.90 -5.36 4.55
CA ILE A 49 31.86 -6.29 5.03
C ILE A 49 30.90 -5.56 5.97
N LEU A 50 31.42 -4.75 6.90
CA LEU A 50 30.63 -3.96 7.83
C LEU A 50 29.71 -2.97 7.08
N ARG A 51 30.23 -2.31 6.04
CA ARG A 51 29.44 -1.42 5.18
C ARG A 51 28.32 -2.19 4.47
N MET A 52 28.65 -3.34 3.86
CA MET A 52 27.67 -4.19 3.17
C MET A 52 26.55 -4.66 4.10
N LEU A 53 26.90 -5.18 5.29
CA LEU A 53 25.93 -5.63 6.29
C LEU A 53 25.03 -4.48 6.76
N ARG A 54 25.59 -3.30 7.01
CA ARG A 54 24.83 -2.10 7.39
C ARG A 54 23.86 -1.67 6.28
N ALA A 55 24.32 -1.64 5.02
CA ALA A 55 23.48 -1.31 3.88
C ALA A 55 22.32 -2.30 3.73
N ARG A 56 22.59 -3.61 3.85
CA ARG A 56 21.55 -4.65 3.76
C ARG A 56 20.54 -4.57 4.89
N LEU A 57 20.99 -4.35 6.13
CA LEU A 57 20.09 -4.14 7.26
C LEU A 57 19.25 -2.87 7.08
N HIS A 58 19.85 -1.79 6.57
CA HIS A 58 19.13 -0.56 6.27
C HIS A 58 18.05 -0.78 5.20
N HIS A 59 18.40 -1.40 4.06
CA HIS A 59 17.44 -1.73 3.01
C HIS A 59 16.33 -2.65 3.50
N HIS A 60 16.65 -3.65 4.32
CA HIS A 60 15.64 -4.52 4.92
C HIS A 60 14.66 -3.73 5.78
N ARG A 61 15.15 -2.86 6.68
CA ARG A 61 14.31 -2.01 7.53
C ARG A 61 13.47 -1.03 6.72
N GLN A 62 14.06 -0.39 5.71
CA GLN A 62 13.32 0.49 4.79
C GLN A 62 12.22 -0.27 4.05
N GLY A 63 12.52 -1.48 3.56
CA GLY A 63 11.54 -2.36 2.93
C GLY A 63 10.40 -2.74 3.88
N GLN A 64 10.71 -3.05 5.15
CA GLN A 64 9.70 -3.34 6.18
C GLN A 64 8.81 -2.12 6.46
N ILE A 65 9.37 -0.92 6.56
CA ILE A 65 8.60 0.32 6.76
C ILE A 65 7.65 0.53 5.59
N VAL A 66 8.17 0.49 4.36
CA VAL A 66 7.38 0.67 3.14
C VAL A 66 6.29 -0.39 3.02
N HIS A 67 6.62 -1.67 3.27
CA HIS A 67 5.65 -2.77 3.26
C HIS A 67 4.51 -2.55 4.26
N ASN A 68 4.83 -2.19 5.50
CA ASN A 68 3.82 -1.97 6.53
C ASN A 68 2.97 -0.73 6.26
N LEU A 69 3.54 0.33 5.69
CA LEU A 69 2.77 1.50 5.25
C LEU A 69 1.78 1.14 4.14
N PHE A 70 2.21 0.40 3.13
CA PHE A 70 1.31 -0.07 2.07
C PHE A 70 0.22 -1.00 2.62
N ARG A 71 0.58 -1.90 3.55
CA ARG A 71 -0.38 -2.79 4.20
C ARG A 71 -1.43 -2.02 5.00
N ALA A 72 -1.04 -0.97 5.72
CA ALA A 72 -1.99 -0.13 6.44
C ALA A 72 -3.00 0.54 5.48
N VAL A 73 -2.49 1.16 4.41
CA VAL A 73 -3.34 1.80 3.39
C VAL A 73 -4.28 0.80 2.70
N ASP A 74 -3.81 -0.42 2.42
CA ASP A 74 -4.61 -1.47 1.81
C ASP A 74 -5.75 -1.94 2.72
N ILE A 75 -5.47 -2.10 4.03
CA ILE A 75 -6.48 -2.45 5.03
C ILE A 75 -7.52 -1.33 5.13
N ASP A 76 -7.10 -0.08 5.26
CA ASP A 76 -8.01 1.07 5.37
C ASP A 76 -8.91 1.19 4.13
N SER A 77 -8.33 1.05 2.94
CA SER A 77 -9.07 1.09 1.67
C SER A 77 -10.06 -0.08 1.56
N SER A 78 -9.66 -1.27 2.02
CA SER A 78 -10.51 -2.45 2.03
C SER A 78 -11.67 -2.30 3.01
N LEU A 79 -11.42 -1.72 4.19
CA LEU A 79 -12.45 -1.43 5.19
C LEU A 79 -13.45 -0.40 4.66
N ALA A 80 -12.98 0.73 4.13
CA ALA A 80 -13.85 1.75 3.54
C ALA A 80 -14.75 1.16 2.43
N ARG A 81 -14.20 0.31 1.57
CA ARG A 81 -14.97 -0.40 0.54
C ARG A 81 -15.99 -1.38 1.14
N PHE A 82 -15.64 -2.06 2.22
CA PHE A 82 -16.54 -2.97 2.91
C PHE A 82 -17.71 -2.23 3.58
N GLU A 83 -17.43 -1.09 4.22
CA GLU A 83 -18.45 -0.21 4.82
C GLU A 83 -19.46 0.25 3.76
N GLU A 84 -19.00 0.71 2.59
CA GLU A 84 -19.90 1.12 1.51
C GLU A 84 -20.71 -0.03 0.90
N ARG A 85 -20.15 -1.24 0.87
CA ARG A 85 -20.86 -2.43 0.37
C ARG A 85 -21.86 -3.00 1.36
N SER A 86 -21.61 -2.83 2.66
CA SER A 86 -22.52 -3.23 3.72
C SER A 86 -23.61 -2.17 3.98
N ARG A 87 -23.46 -0.99 3.39
CA ARG A 87 -24.46 0.07 3.42
C ARG A 87 -25.80 -0.42 2.89
N HIS A 88 -26.83 -0.25 3.71
CA HIS A 88 -28.20 -0.59 3.39
C HIS A 88 -29.12 0.42 4.06
N VAL A 89 -30.36 0.50 3.57
CA VAL A 89 -31.41 1.27 4.25
C VAL A 89 -32.63 0.39 4.44
N GLN A 90 -33.28 0.54 5.58
CA GLN A 90 -34.48 -0.20 5.90
C GLN A 90 -35.71 0.64 5.52
N ILE A 91 -36.53 0.12 4.61
CA ILE A 91 -37.81 0.73 4.26
C ILE A 91 -38.93 0.05 5.06
N ASN A 92 -39.75 0.86 5.70
CA ASN A 92 -40.95 0.46 6.43
C ASN A 92 -42.19 1.19 5.89
N GLU A 93 -43.36 0.96 6.51
CA GLU A 93 -44.63 1.55 6.08
C GLU A 93 -44.70 3.08 6.26
N GLU A 94 -43.86 3.62 7.15
CA GLU A 94 -43.77 5.04 7.46
C GLU A 94 -42.69 5.76 6.64
N SER A 95 -41.87 5.03 5.89
CA SER A 95 -40.78 5.60 5.09
C SER A 95 -41.34 6.50 3.99
N LEU A 96 -40.88 7.75 3.96
CA LEU A 96 -41.33 8.78 3.02
C LEU A 96 -40.24 9.07 1.98
N CYS A 97 -40.68 9.52 0.80
CA CYS A 97 -39.79 10.10 -0.19
C CYS A 97 -39.27 11.46 0.30
N ASP A 98 -37.96 11.68 0.29
CA ASP A 98 -37.35 12.94 0.76
C ASP A 98 -37.68 14.14 -0.15
N SER A 99 -38.16 13.90 -1.37
CA SER A 99 -38.55 14.96 -2.32
C SER A 99 -40.04 15.33 -2.25
N CYS A 100 -40.92 14.32 -2.25
CA CYS A 100 -42.38 14.54 -2.40
C CYS A 100 -43.19 14.11 -1.18
N HIS A 101 -42.52 13.65 -0.12
CA HIS A 101 -43.10 13.19 1.15
C HIS A 101 -44.18 12.11 1.02
N SER A 102 -44.25 11.45 -0.13
CA SER A 102 -45.17 10.34 -0.34
C SER A 102 -44.60 9.06 0.27
N ARG A 103 -45.46 8.24 0.90
CA ARG A 103 -45.07 6.92 1.43
C ARG A 103 -44.46 6.04 0.33
N LEU A 104 -43.29 5.50 0.65
CA LEU A 104 -42.53 4.56 -0.19
C LEU A 104 -43.15 3.16 -0.09
N GLY A 105 -43.19 2.57 1.12
CA GLY A 105 -43.77 1.24 1.33
C GLY A 105 -43.24 0.21 0.32
N THR A 106 -44.12 -0.34 -0.51
CA THR A 106 -43.79 -1.33 -1.56
C THR A 106 -43.47 -0.72 -2.94
N LYS A 107 -43.44 0.61 -3.08
CA LYS A 107 -43.16 1.29 -4.35
C LYS A 107 -41.68 1.25 -4.69
N LEU A 108 -41.37 1.34 -5.98
CA LEU A 108 -39.98 1.52 -6.45
C LEU A 108 -39.37 2.81 -5.89
N PHE A 109 -38.16 2.69 -5.37
CA PHE A 109 -37.37 3.77 -4.80
C PHE A 109 -35.93 3.73 -5.30
N ALA A 110 -35.20 4.81 -5.08
CA ALA A 110 -33.77 4.93 -5.31
C ALA A 110 -33.12 5.58 -4.09
N MET A 111 -31.88 5.21 -3.82
CA MET A 111 -31.03 5.79 -2.78
C MET A 111 -29.88 6.54 -3.45
N TYR A 112 -29.63 7.78 -3.03
CA TYR A 112 -28.46 8.55 -3.46
C TYR A 112 -27.23 8.28 -2.58
N PRO A 113 -26.02 8.66 -3.02
CA PRO A 113 -24.80 8.55 -2.21
C PRO A 113 -24.82 9.28 -0.86
N ASP A 114 -25.68 10.29 -0.69
CA ASP A 114 -25.90 11.00 0.58
C ASP A 114 -26.96 10.36 1.50
N ASP A 115 -27.31 9.10 1.21
CA ASP A 115 -28.28 8.30 1.95
C ASP A 115 -29.73 8.81 1.87
N THR A 116 -30.00 9.83 1.03
CA THR A 116 -31.37 10.28 0.75
C THR A 116 -32.11 9.26 -0.11
N ILE A 117 -33.39 9.06 0.20
CA ILE A 117 -34.26 8.06 -0.42
C ILE A 117 -35.40 8.78 -1.14
N VAL A 118 -35.54 8.50 -2.42
CA VAL A 118 -36.60 9.08 -3.25
C VAL A 118 -37.43 8.01 -3.91
N CYS A 119 -38.71 8.31 -4.16
CA CYS A 119 -39.50 7.47 -5.04
C CYS A 119 -38.94 7.52 -6.47
N TYR A 120 -39.13 6.46 -7.23
CA TYR A 120 -38.59 6.35 -8.59
C TYR A 120 -39.04 7.47 -9.54
N LYS A 121 -40.24 8.04 -9.31
CA LYS A 121 -40.74 9.19 -10.08
C LYS A 121 -39.94 10.46 -9.82
N CYS A 122 -39.55 10.73 -8.58
CA CYS A 122 -38.68 11.87 -8.25
C CYS A 122 -37.27 11.64 -8.80
N PHE A 123 -36.73 10.42 -8.62
CA PHE A 123 -35.44 10.03 -9.21
C PHE A 123 -35.37 10.30 -10.72
N ARG A 124 -36.40 9.88 -11.48
CA ARG A 124 -36.48 10.12 -12.93
C ARG A 124 -36.53 11.59 -13.33
N ARG A 125 -37.04 12.47 -12.46
CA ARG A 125 -37.11 13.92 -12.71
C ARG A 125 -35.78 14.62 -12.38
N GLN A 126 -35.15 14.18 -11.30
CA GLN A 126 -33.96 14.84 -10.73
C GLN A 126 -32.66 14.30 -11.35
N GLY A 127 -32.68 13.05 -11.81
CA GLY A 127 -31.52 12.38 -12.40
C GLY A 127 -30.63 11.72 -11.34
N GLU A 128 -29.55 11.11 -11.81
CA GLU A 128 -28.67 10.28 -10.98
C GLU A 128 -27.61 11.09 -10.22
N SER A 129 -27.31 12.31 -10.70
CA SER A 129 -26.16 13.10 -10.23
C SER A 129 -26.48 14.04 -9.08
N THR A 130 -27.71 14.50 -8.93
CA THR A 130 -28.06 15.54 -7.96
C THR A 130 -29.15 15.04 -7.03
N SER A 131 -28.88 15.00 -5.73
CA SER A 131 -29.88 14.60 -4.74
C SER A 131 -30.84 15.73 -4.39
N VAL A 132 -31.81 15.40 -3.53
CA VAL A 132 -32.79 16.36 -2.99
C VAL A 132 -32.16 17.47 -2.17
N THR A 133 -30.95 17.26 -1.62
CA THR A 133 -30.21 18.29 -0.88
C THR A 133 -29.53 19.31 -1.78
N GLY A 134 -29.57 19.11 -3.11
CA GLY A 134 -28.94 19.98 -4.10
C GLY A 134 -27.45 19.68 -4.33
N ARG A 135 -26.90 18.66 -3.69
CA ARG A 135 -25.51 18.21 -3.92
C ARG A 135 -25.41 17.49 -5.26
N ASP A 136 -24.52 17.96 -6.14
CA ASP A 136 -24.14 17.27 -7.38
C ASP A 136 -22.93 16.36 -7.12
N PHE A 137 -23.15 15.05 -7.10
CA PHE A 137 -22.12 14.03 -6.84
C PHE A 137 -21.02 13.96 -7.90
N LYS A 138 -21.21 14.59 -9.07
CA LYS A 138 -20.16 14.70 -10.10
C LYS A 138 -19.20 15.86 -9.84
N GLN A 139 -19.64 16.89 -9.13
CA GLN A 139 -18.85 18.09 -8.85
C GLN A 139 -18.37 18.12 -7.39
N ASP A 140 -19.22 17.69 -6.46
CA ASP A 140 -18.96 17.59 -5.03
C ASP A 140 -18.94 16.11 -4.63
N ILE A 141 -17.79 15.47 -4.85
CA ILE A 141 -17.57 14.07 -4.49
C ILE A 141 -17.66 13.97 -2.96
N MET A 142 -18.62 13.17 -2.48
CA MET A 142 -18.74 12.90 -1.06
C MET A 142 -17.61 11.99 -0.61
N PHE A 143 -16.84 12.43 0.39
CA PHE A 143 -15.93 11.58 1.13
C PHE A 143 -16.56 11.28 2.50
N LYS A 144 -16.93 10.02 2.76
CA LYS A 144 -17.42 9.64 4.09
C LYS A 144 -16.22 9.56 5.06
N PRO A 145 -16.39 9.87 6.36
CA PRO A 145 -15.29 9.90 7.32
C PRO A 145 -14.47 8.60 7.38
N GLY A 146 -15.11 7.43 7.17
CA GLY A 146 -14.42 6.14 7.10
C GLY A 146 -13.50 5.97 5.89
N TRP A 147 -13.55 6.86 4.91
CA TRP A 147 -12.67 6.86 3.73
C TRP A 147 -11.41 7.71 3.92
N LEU A 148 -11.37 8.53 4.97
CA LEU A 148 -10.22 9.34 5.29
C LEU A 148 -9.29 8.48 6.14
N VAL A 149 -8.10 8.17 5.62
CA VAL A 149 -7.02 7.60 6.42
C VAL A 149 -6.74 8.58 7.55
N THR A 150 -7.24 8.28 8.74
CA THR A 150 -6.93 9.07 9.93
C THR A 150 -5.44 8.90 10.22
N ARG A 151 -4.71 10.02 10.15
CA ARG A 151 -3.29 10.10 10.49
C ARG A 151 -3.05 9.86 11.97
#